data_AF-A0A382S9C0-F1
#
_entry.id   AF-A0A382S9C0-F1
#
_cell.length_a   1.000
_cell.length_b   1.000
_cell.length_c   1.000
_cell.angle_alpha   90.00
_cell.angle_beta   90.00
_cell.angle_gamma   90.00
#
_symmetry.space_group_name_H-M   'P 1'
#
loop_
_entity.id
_entity.type
_entity.pdbx_description
1 polymer ?
#
loop_
_entity_poly.entity_id
_entity_poly.type
_entity_poly.pdbx_seq_one_letter_code
_entity_poly.pdbx_strand_id
1 'polypeptide(L)'
;AYEKADADGDMHKSLLDLGESLLTYMVGIMFGEYKRSGEVSEKLETEFYKYSSRKPSFGVFLSFMRILSNEMGQTILSDKFDKGKKYPSVSDFIFEFDLLKQVINEGADDGFSDKLEVLRKGRSVGQKGLMDFFNTFIMIRNIYAHPDEKAGPKDQKRKWPLGDEYYSLINSLMHTALSELIDDFEILKEYKPILAKTLDDKGNKGKFELEIGTKGSELELKLSNEDLRFVSTDVRYLLDPNEKLFVKFYYSKIPQLNPDVAKKIIDREKAKAMEPHMIEMIENKLADDGKIDDMEYLILRDTAKTSSISLERL
;
A
#
# COMPACT_ATOMS: atom_id res chain seq x y z
N ALA A 1 -14.83 3.97 18.36
CA ALA A 1 -14.56 5.21 17.60
C ALA A 1 -15.69 5.52 16.61
N TYR A 2 -16.26 4.50 15.94
CA TYR A 2 -17.40 4.62 15.01
C TYR A 2 -18.68 5.25 15.60
N GLU A 3 -19.01 4.98 16.87
CA GLU A 3 -20.27 5.45 17.50
C GLU A 3 -20.22 6.89 18.06
N LYS A 4 -19.19 7.70 17.76
CA LYS A 4 -18.99 9.05 18.36
C LYS A 4 -18.66 10.16 17.35
N ALA A 5 -18.96 9.98 16.07
CA ALA A 5 -18.79 11.05 15.09
C ALA A 5 -20.01 11.97 15.13
N ASP A 6 -19.85 13.18 15.65
CA ASP A 6 -20.95 14.16 15.81
C ASP A 6 -21.24 14.96 14.52
N ALA A 7 -20.41 14.82 13.47
CA ALA A 7 -20.57 15.46 12.16
C ALA A 7 -20.23 14.51 10.98
N ASP A 8 -20.95 14.63 9.86
CA ASP A 8 -20.81 13.77 8.66
C ASP A 8 -19.38 13.72 8.09
N GLY A 9 -18.61 14.82 8.20
CA GLY A 9 -17.20 14.86 7.82
C GLY A 9 -16.29 14.02 8.71
N ASP A 10 -16.57 13.95 10.02
CA ASP A 10 -15.79 13.11 10.96
C ASP A 10 -16.04 11.62 10.73
N MET A 11 -17.28 11.27 10.37
CA MET A 11 -17.63 9.92 9.93
C MET A 11 -16.85 9.57 8.65
N HIS A 12 -16.82 10.48 7.67
CA HIS A 12 -16.08 10.27 6.43
C HIS A 12 -14.60 9.97 6.71
N LYS A 13 -13.96 10.81 7.53
CA LYS A 13 -12.57 10.61 7.93
C LYS A 13 -12.36 9.25 8.61
N SER A 14 -13.26 8.86 9.52
CA SER A 14 -13.15 7.57 10.21
C SER A 14 -13.23 6.37 9.27
N LEU A 15 -14.08 6.46 8.22
CA LEU A 15 -14.17 5.42 7.18
C LEU A 15 -12.89 5.36 6.33
N LEU A 16 -12.30 6.52 6.02
CA LEU A 16 -11.00 6.59 5.34
C LEU A 16 -9.90 5.97 6.22
N ASP A 17 -9.82 6.32 7.49
CA ASP A 17 -8.81 5.75 8.41
C ASP A 17 -8.98 4.22 8.53
N LEU A 18 -10.22 3.71 8.54
CA LEU A 18 -10.54 2.28 8.57
C LEU A 18 -10.06 1.56 7.29
N GLY A 19 -10.39 2.10 6.11
CA GLY A 19 -9.97 1.50 4.84
C GLY A 19 -8.44 1.55 4.64
N GLU A 20 -7.80 2.64 5.06
CA GLU A 20 -6.33 2.76 5.10
C GLU A 20 -5.69 1.71 6.02
N SER A 21 -6.28 1.50 7.20
CA SER A 21 -5.83 0.49 8.16
C SER A 21 -6.00 -0.91 7.58
N LEU A 22 -7.15 -1.22 6.96
CA LEU A 22 -7.39 -2.52 6.32
C LEU A 22 -6.36 -2.80 5.22
N LEU A 23 -6.12 -1.84 4.32
CA LEU A 23 -5.12 -1.97 3.25
C LEU A 23 -3.72 -2.25 3.81
N THR A 24 -3.27 -1.44 4.77
CA THR A 24 -1.92 -1.59 5.35
C THR A 24 -1.79 -2.86 6.18
N TYR A 25 -2.87 -3.31 6.82
CA TYR A 25 -2.92 -4.58 7.55
C TYR A 25 -2.73 -5.77 6.60
N MET A 26 -3.52 -5.86 5.53
CA MET A 26 -3.40 -6.93 4.53
C MET A 26 -2.01 -6.97 3.91
N VAL A 27 -1.49 -5.82 3.46
CA VAL A 27 -0.15 -5.75 2.87
C VAL A 27 0.93 -6.13 3.88
N GLY A 28 0.78 -5.73 5.15
CA GLY A 28 1.71 -6.08 6.23
C GLY A 28 1.79 -7.58 6.50
N ILE A 29 0.68 -8.31 6.32
CA ILE A 29 0.62 -9.78 6.37
C ILE A 29 1.34 -10.38 5.18
N MET A 30 0.97 -9.96 3.97
CA MET A 30 1.54 -10.49 2.73
C MET A 30 3.05 -10.25 2.64
N PHE A 31 3.56 -9.12 3.17
CA PHE A 31 5.00 -8.89 3.35
C PHE A 31 5.67 -9.92 4.26
N GLY A 32 5.01 -10.27 5.37
CA GLY A 32 5.49 -11.30 6.29
C GLY A 32 5.55 -12.67 5.63
N GLU A 33 4.48 -13.04 4.92
CA GLU A 33 4.39 -14.30 4.17
C GLU A 33 5.44 -14.37 3.06
N TYR A 34 5.61 -13.29 2.29
CA TYR A 34 6.66 -13.19 1.27
C TYR A 34 8.06 -13.36 1.86
N LYS A 35 8.37 -12.70 2.99
CA LYS A 35 9.69 -12.86 3.63
C LYS A 35 9.88 -14.24 4.25
N ARG A 36 8.81 -14.92 4.68
CA ARG A 36 8.88 -16.28 5.22
C ARG A 36 8.98 -17.34 4.13
N SER A 37 8.43 -17.13 2.93
CA SER A 37 8.49 -18.11 1.83
C SER A 37 9.92 -18.35 1.34
N GLY A 38 10.81 -17.36 1.51
CA GLY A 38 12.18 -17.40 1.00
C GLY A 38 12.27 -17.15 -0.52
N GLU A 39 11.15 -16.93 -1.19
CA GLU A 39 11.11 -16.54 -2.59
C GLU A 39 11.67 -15.12 -2.77
N VAL A 40 12.35 -14.87 -3.88
CA VAL A 40 12.96 -13.56 -4.17
C VAL A 40 12.41 -13.01 -5.47
N SER A 41 11.55 -12.01 -5.37
CA SER A 41 11.11 -11.21 -6.53
C SER A 41 11.95 -9.95 -6.65
N GLU A 42 12.79 -9.87 -7.69
CA GLU A 42 13.54 -8.64 -7.96
C GLU A 42 12.63 -7.41 -8.13
N LYS A 43 11.42 -7.59 -8.67
CA LYS A 43 10.48 -6.49 -8.87
C LYS A 43 9.96 -5.96 -7.54
N LEU A 44 9.54 -6.84 -6.64
CA LEU A 44 9.06 -6.46 -5.32
C LEU A 44 10.17 -5.87 -4.46
N GLU A 45 11.37 -6.48 -4.47
CA GLU A 45 12.54 -5.96 -3.74
C GLU A 45 12.99 -4.59 -4.26
N THR A 46 12.82 -4.32 -5.57
CA THR A 46 13.08 -3.00 -6.15
C THR A 46 12.10 -1.96 -5.62
N GLU A 47 10.82 -2.31 -5.49
CA GLU A 47 9.85 -1.39 -4.89
C GLU A 47 10.13 -1.17 -3.40
N PHE A 48 10.58 -2.18 -2.64
CA PHE A 48 11.05 -1.98 -1.26
C PHE A 48 12.20 -0.98 -1.20
N TYR A 49 13.18 -1.08 -2.11
CA TYR A 49 14.27 -0.11 -2.17
C TYR A 49 13.79 1.32 -2.40
N LYS A 50 12.93 1.53 -3.42
CA LYS A 50 12.41 2.86 -3.81
C LYS A 50 11.61 3.56 -2.70
N TYR A 51 11.08 2.79 -1.75
CA TYR A 51 10.30 3.30 -0.63
C TYR A 51 10.94 3.05 0.73
N SER A 52 12.18 2.56 0.79
CA SER A 52 12.89 2.28 2.05
C SER A 52 13.19 3.53 2.89
N SER A 53 13.41 4.67 2.25
CA SER A 53 13.83 5.94 2.89
C SER A 53 12.69 6.91 3.19
N ARG A 54 11.45 6.57 2.81
CA ARG A 54 10.29 7.47 2.95
C ARG A 54 9.06 6.70 3.40
N LYS A 55 8.17 7.39 4.13
CA LYS A 55 6.87 6.81 4.48
C LYS A 55 6.06 6.59 3.19
N PRO A 56 5.69 5.35 2.83
CA PRO A 56 4.92 5.09 1.63
C PRO A 56 3.52 5.70 1.73
N SER A 57 2.99 6.20 0.62
CA SER A 57 1.58 6.60 0.55
C SER A 57 0.68 5.36 0.43
N PHE A 58 -0.61 5.50 0.70
CA PHE A 58 -1.56 4.39 0.54
C PHE A 58 -1.68 3.91 -0.91
N GLY A 59 -1.49 4.80 -1.90
CA GLY A 59 -1.37 4.39 -3.30
C GLY A 59 -0.17 3.47 -3.55
N VAL A 60 0.93 3.66 -2.82
CA VAL A 60 2.09 2.76 -2.86
C VAL A 60 1.76 1.42 -2.19
N PHE A 61 1.06 1.41 -1.05
CA PHE A 61 0.58 0.15 -0.45
C PHE A 61 -0.34 -0.64 -1.39
N LEU A 62 -1.23 0.04 -2.13
CA LEU A 62 -2.05 -0.60 -3.17
C LEU A 62 -1.20 -1.17 -4.31
N SER A 63 -0.12 -0.48 -4.71
CA SER A 63 0.85 -1.02 -5.68
C SER A 63 1.53 -2.29 -5.16
N PHE A 64 1.95 -2.30 -3.88
CA PHE A 64 2.51 -3.49 -3.24
C PHE A 64 1.51 -4.65 -3.23
N MET A 65 0.27 -4.42 -2.81
CA MET A 65 -0.79 -5.42 -2.83
C MET A 65 -0.99 -6.01 -4.23
N ARG A 66 -0.92 -5.18 -5.28
CA ARG A 66 -1.00 -5.62 -6.67
C ARG A 66 0.19 -6.50 -7.07
N ILE A 67 1.41 -6.17 -6.65
CA ILE A 67 2.58 -7.00 -6.97
C ILE A 67 2.50 -8.33 -6.22
N LEU A 68 2.25 -8.28 -4.91
CA LEU A 68 2.16 -9.45 -4.05
C LEU A 68 1.08 -10.43 -4.52
N SER A 69 -0.14 -9.94 -4.82
CA SER A 69 -1.23 -10.78 -5.33
C SER A 69 -0.95 -11.45 -6.68
N ASN A 70 -0.01 -10.94 -7.47
CA ASN A 70 0.35 -11.53 -8.76
C ASN A 70 1.59 -12.44 -8.68
N GLU A 71 2.51 -12.16 -7.76
CA GLU A 71 3.83 -12.80 -7.73
C GLU A 71 3.97 -13.83 -6.61
N MET A 72 3.19 -13.74 -5.54
CA MET A 72 3.22 -14.74 -4.48
C MET A 72 2.44 -15.99 -4.90
N GLY A 73 3.09 -17.16 -4.79
CA GLY A 73 2.44 -18.43 -5.09
C GLY A 73 1.34 -18.83 -4.10
N GLN A 74 1.48 -18.45 -2.82
CA GLN A 74 0.50 -18.72 -1.77
C GLN A 74 0.48 -17.58 -0.74
N THR A 75 -0.72 -17.17 -0.35
CA THR A 75 -1.02 -16.30 0.79
C THR A 75 -2.34 -16.74 1.42
N ILE A 76 -2.51 -16.53 2.73
CA ILE A 76 -3.79 -16.75 3.42
C ILE A 76 -4.93 -15.86 2.88
N LEU A 77 -4.60 -14.87 2.04
CA LEU A 77 -5.55 -13.97 1.39
C LEU A 77 -5.83 -14.32 -0.08
N SER A 78 -5.37 -15.48 -0.57
CA SER A 78 -5.39 -15.79 -2.02
C SER A 78 -6.81 -15.75 -2.60
N ASP A 79 -7.80 -16.30 -1.88
CA ASP A 79 -9.20 -16.31 -2.31
C ASP A 79 -9.78 -14.89 -2.47
N LYS A 80 -9.22 -13.90 -1.76
CA LYS A 80 -9.66 -12.50 -1.79
C LYS A 80 -9.30 -11.79 -3.09
N PHE A 81 -8.29 -12.29 -3.79
CA PHE A 81 -7.81 -11.74 -5.06
C PHE A 81 -8.37 -12.47 -6.29
N ASP A 82 -9.18 -13.52 -6.09
CA ASP A 82 -9.74 -14.29 -7.19
C ASP A 82 -10.57 -13.43 -8.13
N LYS A 83 -10.34 -13.59 -9.44
CA LYS A 83 -11.08 -12.84 -10.47
C LYS A 83 -12.59 -13.09 -10.42
N GLY A 84 -13.00 -14.28 -9.95
CA GLY A 84 -14.40 -14.64 -9.77
C GLY A 84 -15.03 -14.07 -8.49
N LYS A 85 -14.22 -13.63 -7.52
CA LYS A 85 -14.73 -13.07 -6.27
C LYS A 85 -15.19 -11.63 -6.49
N LYS A 86 -16.44 -11.38 -6.11
CA LYS A 86 -17.14 -10.12 -6.29
C LYS A 86 -17.91 -9.76 -5.04
N TYR A 87 -18.03 -8.47 -4.84
CA TYR A 87 -18.57 -7.87 -3.62
C TYR A 87 -19.71 -6.95 -4.05
N PRO A 88 -20.98 -7.35 -3.83
CA PRO A 88 -22.14 -6.56 -4.23
C PRO A 88 -22.11 -5.12 -3.68
N SER A 89 -21.80 -4.96 -2.39
CA SER A 89 -21.78 -3.65 -1.75
C SER A 89 -20.63 -2.78 -2.27
N VAL A 90 -19.47 -3.37 -2.54
CA VAL A 90 -18.37 -2.68 -3.26
C VAL A 90 -18.79 -2.25 -4.66
N SER A 91 -19.53 -3.11 -5.36
CA SER A 91 -19.99 -2.84 -6.72
C SER A 91 -20.94 -1.65 -6.77
N ASP A 92 -21.90 -1.61 -5.86
CA ASP A 92 -22.84 -0.50 -5.69
C ASP A 92 -22.11 0.78 -5.30
N PHE A 93 -21.21 0.73 -4.32
CA PHE A 93 -20.40 1.88 -3.90
C PHE A 93 -19.61 2.51 -5.06
N ILE A 94 -18.93 1.70 -5.85
CA ILE A 94 -18.15 2.19 -6.99
C ILE A 94 -19.07 2.78 -8.06
N PHE A 95 -20.18 2.10 -8.36
CA PHE A 95 -21.15 2.57 -9.34
C PHE A 95 -21.70 3.95 -8.97
N GLU A 96 -22.18 4.11 -7.73
CA GLU A 96 -22.73 5.37 -7.24
C GLU A 96 -21.67 6.48 -7.20
N PHE A 97 -20.43 6.17 -6.78
CA PHE A 97 -19.35 7.14 -6.81
C PHE A 97 -18.99 7.59 -8.24
N ASP A 98 -18.99 6.68 -9.22
CA ASP A 98 -18.73 7.02 -10.61
C ASP A 98 -19.83 7.95 -11.18
N LEU A 99 -21.10 7.75 -10.81
CA LEU A 99 -22.19 8.67 -11.17
C LEU A 99 -22.01 10.04 -10.52
N LEU A 100 -21.72 10.07 -9.21
CA LEU A 100 -21.47 11.30 -8.47
C LEU A 100 -20.30 12.08 -9.06
N LYS A 101 -19.21 11.39 -9.38
CA LYS A 101 -18.05 11.97 -10.04
C LYS A 101 -18.41 12.56 -11.40
N GLN A 102 -19.28 11.93 -12.18
CA GLN A 102 -19.75 12.49 -13.45
C GLN A 102 -20.50 13.82 -13.19
N VAL A 103 -21.49 13.80 -12.29
CA VAL A 103 -22.33 14.96 -11.95
C VAL A 103 -21.49 16.13 -11.43
N ILE A 104 -20.52 15.87 -10.56
CA ILE A 104 -19.60 16.87 -10.05
C ILE A 104 -18.72 17.42 -11.18
N ASN A 105 -18.18 16.56 -12.06
CA ASN A 105 -17.38 17.05 -13.19
C ASN A 105 -18.17 17.88 -14.20
N GLU A 106 -19.48 17.69 -14.28
CA GLU A 106 -20.41 18.51 -15.07
C GLU A 106 -20.76 19.87 -14.39
N GLY A 107 -20.27 20.11 -13.18
CA GLY A 107 -20.36 21.41 -12.51
C GLY A 107 -21.35 21.47 -11.34
N ALA A 108 -21.98 20.35 -10.95
CA ALA A 108 -22.89 20.36 -9.80
C ALA A 108 -22.13 20.41 -8.46
N ASP A 109 -22.60 21.26 -7.54
CA ASP A 109 -22.12 21.34 -6.16
C ASP A 109 -23.14 20.80 -5.13
N ASP A 110 -24.38 20.59 -5.57
CA ASP A 110 -25.52 20.10 -4.79
C ASP A 110 -26.55 19.39 -5.69
N GLY A 111 -27.64 18.90 -5.09
CA GLY A 111 -28.75 18.22 -5.77
C GLY A 111 -28.32 16.89 -6.39
N PHE A 112 -27.33 16.23 -5.77
CA PHE A 112 -26.76 14.98 -6.24
C PHE A 112 -27.80 13.87 -6.31
N SER A 113 -28.66 13.74 -5.30
CA SER A 113 -29.63 12.63 -5.23
C SER A 113 -30.55 12.57 -6.45
N ASP A 114 -31.14 13.72 -6.83
CA ASP A 114 -32.04 13.82 -7.97
C ASP A 114 -31.30 13.55 -9.29
N LYS A 115 -30.09 14.10 -9.45
CA LYS A 115 -29.26 13.91 -10.64
C LYS A 115 -28.82 12.45 -10.80
N LEU A 116 -28.48 11.78 -9.69
CA LEU A 116 -28.11 10.37 -9.68
C LEU A 116 -29.30 9.49 -10.06
N GLU A 117 -30.51 9.78 -9.54
CA GLU A 117 -31.71 9.02 -9.90
C GLU A 117 -31.98 9.02 -11.41
N VAL A 118 -31.78 10.17 -12.07
CA VAL A 118 -31.90 10.27 -13.54
C VAL A 118 -30.82 9.43 -14.22
N LEU A 119 -29.56 9.52 -13.78
CA LEU A 119 -28.45 8.79 -14.40
C LEU A 119 -28.49 7.27 -14.20
N ARG A 120 -29.09 6.80 -13.10
CA ARG A 120 -29.29 5.35 -12.85
C ARG A 120 -30.17 4.71 -13.93
N LYS A 121 -31.13 5.46 -14.50
CA LYS A 121 -32.04 4.94 -15.53
C LYS A 121 -31.25 4.54 -16.77
N GLY A 122 -31.23 3.24 -17.07
CA GLY A 122 -30.52 2.68 -18.22
C GLY A 122 -29.04 2.33 -17.97
N ARG A 123 -28.55 2.43 -16.73
CA ARG A 123 -27.23 1.95 -16.34
C ARG A 123 -27.35 0.76 -15.39
N SER A 124 -26.38 -0.14 -15.44
CA SER A 124 -26.32 -1.34 -14.60
C SER A 124 -25.07 -1.35 -13.75
N VAL A 125 -25.20 -1.83 -12.51
CA VAL A 125 -24.07 -2.05 -11.61
C VAL A 125 -23.16 -3.15 -12.19
N GLY A 126 -21.87 -2.84 -12.33
CA GLY A 126 -20.87 -3.80 -12.78
C GLY A 126 -20.41 -4.73 -11.66
N GLN A 127 -19.67 -5.78 -11.99
CA GLN A 127 -19.14 -6.71 -10.99
C GLN A 127 -17.73 -6.28 -10.55
N LYS A 128 -17.56 -5.89 -9.28
CA LYS A 128 -16.31 -5.34 -8.74
C LYS A 128 -15.72 -6.18 -7.61
N GLY A 129 -14.39 -6.27 -7.57
CA GLY A 129 -13.62 -7.02 -6.58
C GLY A 129 -12.84 -6.12 -5.61
N LEU A 130 -12.03 -6.75 -4.75
CA LEU A 130 -11.19 -6.07 -3.74
C LEU A 130 -10.26 -5.00 -4.35
N MET A 131 -9.60 -5.32 -5.46
CA MET A 131 -8.69 -4.37 -6.11
C MET A 131 -9.44 -3.16 -6.68
N ASP A 132 -10.67 -3.35 -7.15
CA ASP A 132 -11.51 -2.26 -7.65
C ASP A 132 -11.91 -1.32 -6.51
N PHE A 133 -12.30 -1.90 -5.36
CA PHE A 133 -12.60 -1.14 -4.14
C PHE A 133 -11.44 -0.20 -3.80
N PHE A 134 -10.22 -0.72 -3.64
CA PHE A 134 -9.10 0.11 -3.24
C PHE A 134 -8.67 1.13 -4.30
N ASN A 135 -8.85 0.86 -5.59
CA ASN A 135 -8.59 1.88 -6.62
C ASN A 135 -9.53 3.09 -6.44
N THR A 136 -10.83 2.84 -6.23
CA THR A 136 -11.84 3.90 -6.01
C THR A 136 -11.66 4.56 -4.65
N PHE A 137 -11.44 3.78 -3.60
CA PHE A 137 -11.22 4.27 -2.24
C PHE A 137 -10.01 5.22 -2.16
N ILE A 138 -8.87 4.86 -2.76
CA ILE A 138 -7.69 5.74 -2.80
C ILE A 138 -7.96 7.03 -3.57
N MET A 139 -8.79 6.96 -4.62
CA MET A 139 -9.21 8.17 -5.34
C MET A 139 -10.00 9.10 -4.42
N ILE A 140 -11.01 8.59 -3.72
CA ILE A 140 -11.84 9.36 -2.77
C ILE A 140 -10.97 9.95 -1.66
N ARG A 141 -10.10 9.13 -1.07
CA ARG A 141 -9.15 9.56 -0.04
C ARG A 141 -8.29 10.74 -0.52
N ASN A 142 -7.78 10.67 -1.75
CA ASN A 142 -6.95 11.74 -2.31
C ASN A 142 -7.76 13.01 -2.64
N ILE A 143 -9.04 12.85 -3.01
CA ILE A 143 -9.98 13.98 -3.16
C ILE A 143 -10.21 14.64 -1.80
N TYR A 144 -10.48 13.86 -0.76
CA TYR A 144 -10.67 14.37 0.59
C TYR A 144 -9.44 15.13 1.12
N ALA A 145 -8.24 14.58 0.94
CA ALA A 145 -7.01 15.21 1.40
C ALA A 145 -6.65 16.50 0.66
N HIS A 146 -6.94 16.56 -0.65
CA HIS A 146 -6.59 17.68 -1.53
C HIS A 146 -7.74 17.95 -2.51
N PRO A 147 -8.85 18.56 -2.06
CA PRO A 147 -10.07 18.70 -2.87
C PRO A 147 -9.95 19.72 -3.99
N ASP A 148 -8.99 20.64 -3.88
CA ASP A 148 -8.75 21.65 -4.89
C ASP A 148 -8.28 21.00 -6.20
N GLU A 149 -8.79 21.52 -7.32
CA GLU A 149 -8.49 21.02 -8.66
C GLU A 149 -8.87 19.54 -8.92
N LYS A 150 -9.79 18.96 -8.14
CA LYS A 150 -10.22 17.56 -8.29
C LYS A 150 -11.51 17.37 -9.06
N ALA A 151 -12.26 18.44 -9.31
CA ALA A 151 -13.50 18.42 -10.06
C ALA A 151 -13.38 19.26 -11.34
N GLY A 152 -14.30 19.05 -12.27
CA GLY A 152 -14.39 19.81 -13.52
C GLY A 152 -13.46 19.27 -14.63
N PRO A 153 -13.62 19.76 -15.87
CA PRO A 153 -12.75 19.39 -16.99
C PRO A 153 -11.32 19.90 -16.78
N LYS A 154 -10.35 19.33 -17.50
CA LYS A 154 -8.92 19.63 -17.35
C LYS A 154 -8.59 21.13 -17.42
N ASP A 155 -9.31 21.86 -18.26
CA ASP A 155 -9.08 23.29 -18.53
C ASP A 155 -9.88 24.22 -17.59
N GLN A 156 -10.80 23.67 -16.78
CA GLN A 156 -11.61 24.41 -15.81
C GLN A 156 -11.74 23.60 -14.52
N LYS A 157 -10.60 23.35 -13.89
CA LYS A 157 -10.58 22.61 -12.63
C LYS A 157 -11.19 23.43 -11.52
N ARG A 158 -11.91 22.75 -10.64
CA ARG A 158 -12.58 23.34 -9.48
C ARG A 158 -12.43 22.46 -8.25
N LYS A 159 -12.77 23.04 -7.11
CA LYS A 159 -12.79 22.34 -5.83
C LYS A 159 -13.88 21.28 -5.82
N TRP A 160 -13.59 20.11 -5.28
CA TRP A 160 -14.59 19.07 -5.05
C TRP A 160 -15.57 19.49 -3.94
N PRO A 161 -16.90 19.37 -4.15
CA PRO A 161 -17.90 19.78 -3.17
C PRO A 161 -18.00 18.76 -2.03
N LEU A 162 -17.23 18.99 -0.97
CA LEU A 162 -17.21 18.17 0.25
C LEU A 162 -18.20 18.71 1.31
N GLY A 163 -19.48 18.85 0.93
CA GLY A 163 -20.57 19.29 1.81
C GLY A 163 -21.38 18.13 2.39
N ASP A 164 -22.35 18.45 3.25
CA ASP A 164 -23.19 17.46 3.94
C ASP A 164 -23.88 16.49 2.97
N GLU A 165 -24.39 16.98 1.84
CA GLU A 165 -25.04 16.13 0.82
C GLU A 165 -24.06 15.10 0.22
N TYR A 166 -22.81 15.49 -0.02
CA TYR A 166 -21.77 14.57 -0.51
C TYR A 166 -21.50 13.47 0.52
N TYR A 167 -21.35 13.85 1.80
CA TYR A 167 -21.03 12.91 2.86
C TYR A 167 -22.20 11.97 3.16
N SER A 168 -23.41 12.50 3.27
CA SER A 168 -24.64 11.71 3.46
C SER A 168 -24.81 10.64 2.38
N LEU A 169 -24.45 10.94 1.13
CA LEU A 169 -24.48 9.97 0.04
C LEU A 169 -23.34 8.93 0.14
N ILE A 170 -22.09 9.37 0.27
CA ILE A 170 -20.92 8.49 0.14
C ILE A 170 -20.62 7.68 1.40
N ASN A 171 -20.86 8.22 2.60
CA ASN A 171 -20.49 7.56 3.85
C ASN A 171 -21.22 6.23 4.04
N SER A 172 -22.54 6.19 3.78
CA SER A 172 -23.34 4.97 3.93
C SER A 172 -22.87 3.86 2.97
N LEU A 173 -22.59 4.23 1.72
CA LEU A 173 -22.10 3.31 0.68
C LEU A 173 -20.70 2.79 1.02
N MET A 174 -19.78 3.68 1.39
CA MET A 174 -18.41 3.30 1.76
C MET A 174 -18.39 2.43 3.02
N HIS A 175 -19.21 2.76 4.02
CA HIS A 175 -19.34 1.95 5.23
C HIS A 175 -19.80 0.53 4.88
N THR A 176 -20.88 0.39 4.11
CA THR A 176 -21.42 -0.92 3.73
C THR A 176 -20.41 -1.74 2.93
N ALA A 177 -19.71 -1.12 1.98
CA ALA A 177 -18.65 -1.77 1.23
C ALA A 177 -17.47 -2.21 2.12
N LEU A 178 -17.04 -1.36 3.07
CA LEU A 178 -15.99 -1.71 4.02
C LEU A 178 -16.42 -2.84 4.96
N SER A 179 -17.65 -2.82 5.46
CA SER A 179 -18.20 -3.88 6.31
C SER A 179 -18.23 -5.22 5.57
N GLU A 180 -18.75 -5.25 4.34
CA GLU A 180 -18.78 -6.45 3.51
C GLU A 180 -17.38 -7.05 3.29
N LEU A 181 -16.38 -6.18 3.03
CA LEU A 181 -15.00 -6.63 2.94
C LEU A 181 -14.51 -7.20 4.27
N ILE A 182 -14.61 -6.43 5.36
CA ILE A 182 -14.12 -6.83 6.70
C ILE A 182 -14.74 -8.15 7.15
N ASP A 183 -16.03 -8.36 6.90
CA ASP A 183 -16.73 -9.59 7.25
C ASP A 183 -16.17 -10.79 6.46
N ASP A 184 -15.86 -10.61 5.16
CA ASP A 184 -15.19 -11.66 4.36
C ASP A 184 -13.73 -11.90 4.79
N PHE A 185 -13.08 -10.94 5.46
CA PHE A 185 -11.76 -11.09 6.09
C PHE A 185 -11.81 -11.69 7.50
N GLU A 186 -12.91 -12.35 7.90
CA GLU A 186 -13.04 -12.99 9.22
C GLU A 186 -11.90 -13.96 9.55
N ILE A 187 -11.29 -14.62 8.55
CA ILE A 187 -10.10 -15.46 8.73
C ILE A 187 -8.97 -14.74 9.49
N LEU A 188 -8.83 -13.42 9.31
CA LEU A 188 -7.81 -12.63 9.99
C LEU A 188 -8.00 -12.55 11.51
N LYS A 189 -9.23 -12.77 12.01
CA LYS A 189 -9.50 -12.82 13.46
C LYS A 189 -8.80 -14.00 14.14
N GLU A 190 -8.52 -15.06 13.40
CA GLU A 190 -7.81 -16.24 13.91
C GLU A 190 -6.30 -16.01 14.00
N TYR A 191 -5.76 -15.00 13.31
CA TYR A 191 -4.34 -14.66 13.32
C TYR A 191 -4.04 -13.58 14.36
N LYS A 192 -3.34 -13.96 15.42
CA LYS A 192 -3.20 -13.11 16.61
C LYS A 192 -1.89 -12.29 16.58
N PRO A 193 -1.94 -10.95 16.66
CA PRO A 193 -0.73 -10.14 16.78
C PRO A 193 -0.06 -10.33 18.14
N ILE A 194 1.25 -10.58 18.11
CA ILE A 194 2.10 -10.75 19.28
C ILE A 194 3.37 -9.91 19.15
N LEU A 195 3.85 -9.36 20.26
CA LEU A 195 5.10 -8.61 20.35
C LEU A 195 6.15 -9.45 21.07
N ALA A 196 7.27 -9.77 20.39
CA ALA A 196 8.38 -10.50 20.99
C ALA A 196 9.08 -9.64 22.06
N LYS A 197 9.21 -10.18 23.30
CA LYS A 197 9.85 -9.49 24.42
C LYS A 197 11.24 -10.03 24.72
N THR A 198 11.34 -11.34 24.91
CA THR A 198 12.62 -12.01 25.24
C THR A 198 12.74 -13.33 24.50
N LEU A 199 13.97 -13.70 24.17
CA LEU A 199 14.33 -14.95 23.50
C LEU A 199 15.32 -15.72 24.35
N ASP A 200 15.08 -17.01 24.49
CA ASP A 200 16.00 -17.98 25.08
C ASP A 200 16.40 -18.98 23.99
N ASP A 201 17.47 -18.62 23.27
CA ASP A 201 18.02 -19.43 22.18
C ASP A 201 18.50 -20.80 22.66
N LYS A 202 18.94 -20.92 23.92
CA LYS A 202 19.41 -22.19 24.49
C LYS A 202 18.25 -23.10 24.86
N GLY A 203 17.15 -22.52 25.32
CA GLY A 203 15.92 -23.21 25.68
C GLY A 203 14.95 -23.44 24.51
N ASN A 204 15.21 -22.88 23.32
CA ASN A 204 14.29 -22.85 22.18
C ASN A 204 12.92 -22.26 22.56
N LYS A 205 12.94 -21.13 23.27
CA LYS A 205 11.73 -20.47 23.79
C LYS A 205 11.74 -18.98 23.52
N GLY A 206 10.56 -18.41 23.37
CA GLY A 206 10.37 -16.96 23.34
C GLY A 206 9.19 -16.55 24.21
N LYS A 207 9.32 -15.39 24.87
CA LYS A 207 8.20 -14.73 25.55
C LYS A 207 7.66 -13.61 24.69
N PHE A 208 6.34 -13.57 24.60
CA PHE A 208 5.60 -12.67 23.74
C PHE A 208 4.47 -12.00 24.53
N GLU A 209 4.11 -10.79 24.14
CA GLU A 209 2.92 -10.09 24.61
C GLU A 209 1.83 -10.16 23.54
N LEU A 210 0.65 -10.68 23.90
CA LEU A 210 -0.50 -10.70 23.01
C LEU A 210 -1.08 -9.29 22.87
N GLU A 211 -1.14 -8.75 21.66
CA GLU A 211 -1.67 -7.41 21.36
C GLU A 211 -3.15 -7.45 20.95
N ILE A 212 -3.98 -8.21 21.68
CA ILE A 212 -5.44 -8.29 21.47
C ILE A 212 -6.17 -7.75 22.71
N GLY A 213 -7.09 -6.81 22.51
CA GLY A 213 -7.90 -6.23 23.58
C GLY A 213 -7.16 -5.19 24.43
N THR A 214 -7.66 -4.92 25.65
CA THR A 214 -7.16 -3.85 26.54
C THR A 214 -6.15 -4.30 27.59
N LYS A 215 -5.91 -5.61 27.72
CA LYS A 215 -4.89 -6.17 28.63
C LYS A 215 -4.02 -7.15 27.86
N GLY A 216 -2.76 -6.78 27.65
CA GLY A 216 -1.76 -7.69 27.10
C GLY A 216 -1.54 -8.87 28.05
N SER A 217 -1.69 -10.09 27.53
CA SER A 217 -1.33 -11.31 28.25
C SER A 217 0.03 -11.79 27.77
N GLU A 218 0.93 -12.15 28.69
CA GLU A 218 2.17 -12.81 28.34
C GLU A 218 1.93 -14.25 27.90
N LEU A 219 2.66 -14.66 26.87
CA LEU A 219 2.63 -15.97 26.25
C LEU A 219 4.07 -16.48 26.14
N GLU A 220 4.31 -17.75 26.50
CA GLU A 220 5.57 -18.42 26.23
C GLU A 220 5.36 -19.44 25.11
N LEU A 221 6.16 -19.34 24.05
CA LEU A 221 6.12 -20.26 22.92
C LEU A 221 7.41 -21.05 22.83
N LYS A 222 7.28 -22.34 22.50
CA LYS A 222 8.39 -23.15 22.04
C LYS A 222 8.67 -22.84 20.58
N LEU A 223 9.89 -22.42 20.27
CA LEU A 223 10.32 -22.01 18.94
C LEU A 223 11.09 -23.15 18.27
N SER A 224 10.92 -23.31 16.96
CA SER A 224 11.81 -24.17 16.18
C SER A 224 13.15 -23.46 15.92
N ASN A 225 14.16 -24.22 15.50
CA ASN A 225 15.44 -23.64 15.07
C ASN A 225 15.29 -22.69 13.88
N GLU A 226 14.25 -22.90 13.06
CA GLU A 226 13.92 -22.01 11.96
C GLU A 226 13.34 -20.70 12.51
N ASP A 227 12.35 -20.78 13.41
CA ASP A 227 11.74 -19.59 14.02
C ASP A 227 12.79 -18.71 14.73
N LEU A 228 13.75 -19.31 15.44
CA LEU A 228 14.83 -18.57 16.11
C LEU A 228 15.71 -17.74 15.16
N ARG A 229 15.80 -18.11 13.87
CA ARG A 229 16.51 -17.31 12.85
C ARG A 229 15.71 -16.10 12.39
N PHE A 230 14.40 -16.10 12.59
CA PHE A 230 13.48 -15.07 12.11
C PHE A 230 12.90 -14.20 13.22
N VAL A 231 12.92 -14.66 14.47
CA VAL A 231 12.42 -13.91 15.61
C VAL A 231 13.48 -12.95 16.15
N SER A 232 13.06 -11.72 16.42
CA SER A 232 13.87 -10.70 17.08
C SER A 232 13.02 -10.02 18.14
N THR A 233 13.65 -9.58 19.23
CA THR A 233 12.98 -8.83 20.29
C THR A 233 12.47 -7.49 19.76
N ASP A 234 11.39 -6.98 20.37
CA ASP A 234 10.70 -5.73 20.01
C ASP A 234 10.14 -5.70 18.58
N VAL A 235 9.93 -6.88 17.99
CA VAL A 235 9.30 -7.07 16.69
C VAL A 235 7.94 -7.74 16.84
N ARG A 236 6.99 -7.31 16.02
CA ARG A 236 5.65 -7.88 15.94
C ARG A 236 5.61 -9.08 15.01
N TYR A 237 4.85 -10.09 15.41
CA TYR A 237 4.58 -11.30 14.65
C TYR A 237 3.08 -11.60 14.71
N LEU A 238 2.63 -12.50 13.84
CA LEU A 238 1.32 -13.12 13.93
C LEU A 238 1.46 -14.56 14.40
N LEU A 239 0.49 -15.02 15.18
CA LEU A 239 0.20 -16.43 15.37
C LEU A 239 -0.77 -16.92 14.30
N ASP A 240 -0.68 -18.20 13.95
CA ASP A 240 -1.69 -18.89 13.16
C ASP A 240 -2.86 -19.36 14.06
N PRO A 241 -3.93 -19.93 13.46
CA PRO A 241 -5.07 -20.46 14.22
C PRO A 241 -4.71 -21.58 15.21
N ASN A 242 -3.54 -22.21 15.05
CA ASN A 242 -3.02 -23.27 15.93
C ASN A 242 -2.05 -22.74 17.00
N GLU A 243 -2.01 -21.41 17.19
CA GLU A 243 -1.13 -20.72 18.15
C GLU A 243 0.37 -20.91 17.88
N LYS A 244 0.74 -21.21 16.63
CA LYS A 244 2.14 -21.27 16.19
C LYS A 244 2.57 -19.94 15.59
N LEU A 245 3.86 -19.64 15.70
CA LEU A 245 4.44 -18.46 15.05
C LEU A 245 4.21 -18.53 13.53
N PHE A 246 3.51 -17.55 12.97
CA PHE A 246 3.10 -17.53 11.56
C PHE A 246 4.00 -16.67 10.69
N VAL A 247 4.09 -15.36 10.91
CA VAL A 247 4.96 -14.47 10.13
C VAL A 247 5.36 -13.25 10.94
N LYS A 248 6.44 -12.57 10.53
CA LYS A 248 6.72 -11.21 11.00
C LYS A 248 5.65 -10.25 10.46
N PHE A 249 5.10 -9.42 11.34
CA PHE A 249 4.01 -8.52 10.99
C PHE A 249 4.52 -7.11 10.66
N TYR A 250 4.42 -6.72 9.39
CA TYR A 250 4.93 -5.44 8.89
C TYR A 250 3.86 -4.34 8.88
N TYR A 251 3.31 -4.02 10.05
CA TYR A 251 2.29 -2.96 10.15
C TYR A 251 2.86 -1.59 9.78
N SER A 252 2.43 -1.04 8.64
CA SER A 252 2.87 0.26 8.10
C SER A 252 4.39 0.39 7.90
N LYS A 253 5.12 -0.72 7.75
CA LYS A 253 6.59 -0.73 7.55
C LYS A 253 6.95 -1.47 6.27
N ILE A 254 7.96 -0.98 5.57
CA ILE A 254 8.55 -1.65 4.39
C ILE A 254 9.55 -2.71 4.88
N PRO A 255 9.53 -3.94 4.33
CA PRO A 255 10.56 -4.93 4.61
C PRO A 255 11.95 -4.48 4.16
N GLN A 256 12.99 -4.94 4.86
CA GLN A 256 14.36 -4.77 4.39
C GLN A 256 14.59 -5.58 3.11
N LEU A 257 15.52 -5.12 2.28
CA LEU A 257 15.89 -5.85 1.07
C LEU A 257 16.47 -7.23 1.41
N ASN A 258 16.17 -8.20 0.56
CA ASN A 258 16.89 -9.48 0.59
C ASN A 258 18.38 -9.24 0.23
N PRO A 259 19.35 -9.67 1.07
CA PRO A 259 20.78 -9.49 0.81
C PRO A 259 21.26 -10.02 -0.55
N ASP A 260 20.68 -11.11 -1.05
CA ASP A 260 21.10 -11.79 -2.28
C ASP A 260 20.92 -10.92 -3.53
N VAL A 261 19.92 -10.03 -3.52
CA VAL A 261 19.61 -9.12 -4.64
C VAL A 261 19.84 -7.65 -4.30
N ALA A 262 20.12 -7.32 -3.04
CA ALA A 262 20.22 -5.94 -2.57
C ALA A 262 21.25 -5.13 -3.36
N LYS A 263 22.49 -5.63 -3.48
CA LYS A 263 23.55 -4.91 -4.20
C LYS A 263 23.18 -4.64 -5.65
N LYS A 264 22.69 -5.66 -6.36
CA LYS A 264 22.25 -5.55 -7.76
C LYS A 264 21.16 -4.49 -7.94
N ILE A 265 20.17 -4.47 -7.05
CA ILE A 265 19.07 -3.50 -7.10
C ILE A 265 19.56 -2.08 -6.81
N ILE A 266 20.38 -1.92 -5.76
CA ILE A 266 20.97 -0.63 -5.37
C ILE A 266 21.79 -0.06 -6.54
N ASP A 267 22.68 -0.85 -7.11
CA ASP A 267 23.53 -0.43 -8.24
C ASP A 267 22.68 -0.02 -9.45
N ARG A 268 21.66 -0.83 -9.79
CA ARG A 268 20.76 -0.54 -10.92
C ARG A 268 19.96 0.75 -10.74
N GLU A 269 19.33 0.93 -9.58
CA GLU A 269 18.50 2.11 -9.32
C GLU A 269 19.35 3.38 -9.14
N LYS A 270 20.55 3.25 -8.56
CA LYS A 270 21.52 4.35 -8.49
C LYS A 270 21.99 4.78 -9.89
N ALA A 271 22.36 3.81 -10.73
CA ALA A 271 22.75 4.08 -12.11
C ALA A 271 21.63 4.78 -12.88
N LYS A 272 20.39 4.28 -12.78
CA LYS A 272 19.22 4.88 -13.43
C LYS A 272 18.94 6.32 -12.99
N ALA A 273 19.14 6.62 -11.70
CA ALA A 273 18.96 7.98 -11.18
C ALA A 273 20.07 8.93 -11.64
N MET A 274 21.31 8.44 -11.74
CA MET A 274 22.48 9.25 -12.08
C MET A 274 22.72 9.42 -13.58
N GLU A 275 22.23 8.50 -14.42
CA GLU A 275 22.45 8.52 -15.87
C GLU A 275 22.03 9.82 -16.55
N PRO A 276 20.84 10.42 -16.29
CA PRO A 276 20.50 11.72 -16.86
C PRO A 276 21.45 12.85 -16.45
N HIS A 277 21.90 12.85 -15.20
CA HIS A 277 22.85 13.84 -14.70
C HIS A 277 24.24 13.67 -15.33
N MET A 278 24.65 12.42 -15.58
CA MET A 278 25.90 12.15 -16.29
C MET A 278 25.87 12.66 -17.72
N ILE A 279 24.75 12.47 -18.43
CA ILE A 279 24.55 13.01 -19.79
C ILE A 279 24.65 14.53 -19.77
N GLU A 280 23.94 15.19 -18.85
CA GLU A 280 23.98 16.66 -18.69
C GLU A 280 25.40 17.16 -18.37
N MET A 281 26.16 16.44 -17.53
CA MET A 281 27.56 16.78 -17.25
C MET A 281 28.43 16.67 -18.51
N ILE A 282 28.26 15.61 -19.31
CA ILE A 282 29.00 15.44 -20.57
C ILE A 282 28.66 16.56 -21.55
N GLU A 283 27.37 16.88 -21.72
CA GLU A 283 26.90 17.96 -22.59
C GLU A 283 27.49 19.32 -22.19
N ASN A 284 27.48 19.64 -20.89
CA ASN A 284 28.06 20.88 -20.37
C ASN A 284 29.57 20.95 -20.58
N LYS A 285 30.27 19.82 -20.48
CA LYS A 285 31.71 19.74 -20.70
C LYS A 285 32.08 19.96 -22.16
N LEU A 286 31.26 19.40 -23.07
CA LEU A 286 31.41 19.60 -24.51
C LEU A 286 30.95 20.98 -25.00
N ALA A 287 30.18 21.74 -24.22
CA ALA A 287 29.56 22.99 -24.65
C ALA A 287 30.58 24.10 -24.99
N ASP A 288 31.75 24.11 -24.34
CA ASP A 288 32.73 25.19 -24.48
C ASP A 288 33.61 25.02 -25.74
N ASP A 289 34.31 23.89 -25.87
CA ASP A 289 35.27 23.66 -26.96
C ASP A 289 35.01 22.37 -27.78
N GLY A 290 33.91 21.67 -27.49
CA GLY A 290 33.55 20.41 -28.12
C GLY A 290 34.45 19.23 -27.73
N LYS A 291 35.27 19.37 -26.69
CA LYS A 291 36.22 18.35 -26.24
C LYS A 291 36.06 18.08 -24.75
N ILE A 292 36.60 16.96 -24.32
CA ILE A 292 36.71 16.58 -22.90
C ILE A 292 38.20 16.40 -22.67
N ASP A 293 38.76 17.20 -21.75
CA ASP A 293 40.16 17.06 -21.38
C ASP A 293 40.40 15.88 -20.41
N ASP A 294 41.67 15.57 -20.12
CA ASP A 294 42.03 14.44 -19.26
C ASP A 294 41.48 14.56 -17.83
N MET A 295 41.37 15.77 -17.29
CA MET A 295 40.84 16.02 -15.96
C MET A 295 39.33 15.84 -15.95
N GLU A 296 38.65 16.38 -16.95
CA GLU A 296 37.21 16.24 -17.15
C GLU A 296 36.81 14.79 -17.37
N TYR A 297 37.57 14.07 -18.18
CA TYR A 297 37.40 12.63 -18.37
C TYR A 297 37.61 11.86 -17.06
N LEU A 298 38.61 12.23 -16.26
CA LEU A 298 38.85 11.61 -14.95
C LEU A 298 37.65 11.79 -14.01
N ILE A 299 37.11 13.02 -13.94
CA ILE A 299 35.93 13.36 -13.13
C ILE A 299 34.71 12.56 -13.60
N LEU A 300 34.44 12.54 -14.91
CA LEU A 300 33.32 11.79 -15.49
C LEU A 300 33.45 10.29 -15.21
N ARG A 301 34.65 9.73 -15.38
CA ARG A 301 34.91 8.31 -15.10
C ARG A 301 34.72 7.95 -13.64
N ASP A 302 35.21 8.77 -12.71
CA ASP A 302 35.06 8.52 -11.28
C ASP A 302 33.60 8.65 -10.84
N THR A 303 32.88 9.64 -11.39
CA THR A 303 31.44 9.82 -11.15
C THR A 303 30.61 8.65 -11.71
N ALA A 304 30.93 8.17 -12.91
CA ALA A 304 30.29 6.98 -13.50
C ALA A 304 30.53 5.73 -12.64
N LYS A 305 31.78 5.49 -12.24
CA LYS A 305 32.16 4.33 -11.42
C LYS A 305 31.48 4.34 -10.05
N THR A 306 31.47 5.49 -9.37
CA THR A 306 30.79 5.63 -8.07
C THR A 306 29.28 5.51 -8.19
N SER A 307 28.70 5.77 -9.36
CA SER A 307 27.27 5.65 -9.66
C SER A 307 26.87 4.30 -10.26
N SER A 308 27.81 3.34 -10.34
CA SER A 308 27.59 2.01 -10.91
C SER A 308 27.16 2.04 -12.39
N ILE A 309 27.63 3.04 -13.15
CA ILE A 309 27.41 3.20 -14.60
C ILE A 309 28.68 2.75 -15.33
N SER A 310 28.53 1.88 -16.34
CA SER A 310 29.64 1.43 -17.18
C SER A 310 30.02 2.50 -18.19
N LEU A 311 31.31 2.60 -18.52
CA LEU A 311 31.78 3.57 -19.52
C LEU A 311 31.24 3.27 -20.91
N GLU A 312 31.01 2.00 -21.28
CA GLU A 312 30.44 1.67 -22.60
C GLU A 312 28.99 2.14 -22.76
N ARG A 313 28.32 2.48 -21.65
CA ARG A 313 26.93 2.95 -21.64
C ARG A 313 26.81 4.47 -21.76
N LEU A 314 27.89 5.21 -21.45
CA LEU A 314 27.99 6.67 -21.59
C LEU A 314 28.57 7.03 -22.95
#